data_AF-G0QV47-F1
#
_entry.id   AF-G0QV47-F1
#
_cell.length_a   1.000
_cell.length_b   1.000
_cell.length_c   1.000
_cell.angle_alpha   90.00
_cell.angle_beta   90.00
_cell.angle_gamma   90.00
#
_symmetry.space_group_name_H-M   'P 1'
#
loop_
_entity.id
_entity.type
_entity.pdbx_description
1 polymer ?
#
loop_
_entity_poly.entity_id
_entity_poly.type
_entity_poly.pdbx_seq_one_letter_code
_entity_poly.pdbx_strand_id
1 'polypeptide(L)' 'MGKIVFYNDGTSQFICGQNVFDVTEGIQHNCKQNFVTIDTNTQLGSDASIYNLKEIDTKFVINPNIDDLYKK' A
#
# COMPACT_ATOMS: atom_id res chain seq x y z
N MET A 1 -6.24 -2.16 12.29
CA MET A 1 -6.24 -2.96 11.04
C MET A 1 -7.64 -2.93 10.43
N GLY A 2 -7.74 -2.91 9.10
CA GLY A 2 -9.01 -2.82 8.35
C GLY A 2 -9.19 -3.98 7.37
N LYS A 3 -10.20 -3.90 6.50
CA LYS A 3 -10.44 -4.89 5.43
C LYS A 3 -10.56 -4.20 4.07
N ILE A 4 -10.12 -4.88 3.01
CA ILE A 4 -10.39 -4.48 1.62
C ILE A 4 -11.58 -5.30 1.12
N VAL A 5 -12.55 -4.63 0.51
CA VAL A 5 -13.76 -5.24 -0.07
C VAL A 5 -13.77 -4.96 -1.57
N PHE A 6 -14.00 -6.02 -2.36
CA PHE A 6 -14.17 -5.96 -3.81
C PHE A 6 -15.65 -6.16 -4.13
N TYR A 7 -16.25 -5.23 -4.86
CA TYR A 7 -17.66 -5.31 -5.24
C TYR A 7 -17.83 -5.87 -6.65
N ASN A 8 -19.02 -6.38 -6.95
CA ASN A 8 -19.33 -7.00 -8.24
C ASN A 8 -19.33 -6.00 -9.43
N ASP A 9 -19.43 -4.71 -9.14
CA ASP A 9 -19.35 -3.63 -10.13
C ASP A 9 -17.90 -3.24 -10.49
N GLY A 10 -16.91 -3.92 -9.90
CA GLY A 10 -15.48 -3.68 -10.11
C GLY A 10 -14.89 -2.61 -9.19
N THR A 11 -15.69 -1.97 -8.34
CA THR A 11 -15.17 -1.01 -7.35
C THR A 11 -14.55 -1.72 -6.15
N SER A 12 -13.65 -1.03 -5.46
CA SER A 12 -12.94 -1.54 -4.28
C SER A 12 -12.91 -0.50 -3.18
N GLN A 13 -13.13 -0.92 -1.93
CA GLN A 13 -13.09 -0.05 -0.77
C GLN A 13 -12.24 -0.61 0.36
N PHE A 14 -11.54 0.27 1.06
CA PHE A 14 -10.85 -0.04 2.30
C PHE A 14 -11.68 0.46 3.48
N ILE A 15 -12.02 -0.45 4.39
CA ILE A 15 -12.87 -0.17 5.55
C ILE A 15 -12.02 -0.30 6.81
N CYS A 16 -11.88 0.81 7.55
CA CYS A 16 -11.11 0.88 8.78
C CYS A 16 -11.98 1.48 9.90
N GLY A 17 -12.60 0.61 10.69
CA GLY A 17 -13.59 1.01 11.69
C GLY A 17 -14.85 1.55 11.02
N GLN A 18 -15.19 2.81 11.33
CA GLN A 18 -16.32 3.52 10.70
C GLN A 18 -15.93 4.26 9.41
N ASN A 19 -14.63 4.36 9.11
CA ASN A 19 -14.16 5.07 7.93
C ASN A 19 -14.13 4.16 6.71
N VAL A 20 -14.70 4.65 5.61
CA VAL A 20 -14.69 3.99 4.30
C VAL A 20 -13.88 4.83 3.34
N PHE A 21 -12.95 4.18 2.65
CA PHE A 21 -12.05 4.80 1.68
C PHE A 21 -12.19 4.11 0.34
N ASP A 22 -12.14 4.87 -0.75
CA ASP A 22 -12.12 4.31 -2.09
C ASP A 22 -10.71 3.85 -2.43
N VAL A 23 -10.61 2.69 -3.08
CA VAL A 23 -9.34 2.12 -3.54
C VAL A 23 -9.32 2.16 -5.05
N THR A 24 -8.33 2.85 -5.60
CA THR A 24 -8.11 2.94 -7.05
C THR A 24 -6.73 2.42 -7.40
N GLU A 25 -6.56 1.85 -8.58
CA GLU A 25 -5.24 1.52 -9.11
C GLU A 25 -4.44 2.82 -9.33
N GLY A 26 -3.22 2.87 -8.82
CA GLY A 26 -2.30 3.98 -9.01
C GLY A 26 -1.47 3.79 -10.27
N ILE A 27 -0.87 4.89 -10.75
CA ILE A 27 0.08 4.81 -11.87
C ILE A 27 1.29 3.96 -11.44
N GLN A 28 1.46 2.82 -12.09
CA GLN A 28 2.68 2.03 -12.02
C GLN A 28 3.71 2.63 -12.98
N HIS A 29 4.87 3.01 -12.45
CA HIS A 29 5.96 3.49 -13.31
C HIS A 29 6.60 2.28 -14.00
N ASN A 30 6.95 2.42 -15.29
CA ASN A 30 7.62 1.38 -16.09
C ASN A 30 9.10 1.19 -15.73
N CYS A 31 9.41 1.19 -14.43
CA CYS A 31 10.73 0.86 -13.90
C CYS A 31 10.60 -0.33 -12.96
N LYS A 32 11.63 -1.17 -12.92
CA LYS A 32 11.68 -2.30 -11.99
C LYS A 32 11.76 -1.76 -10.55
N GLN A 33 10.81 -2.17 -9.70
CA GLN A 33 10.72 -1.75 -8.30
C GLN A 33 10.79 -3.00 -7.40
N ASN A 34 11.60 -2.96 -6.34
CA ASN A 34 11.75 -4.08 -5.39
C ASN A 34 11.61 -3.58 -3.96
N PHE A 35 10.93 -4.36 -3.12
CA PHE A 35 11.01 -4.23 -1.67
C PHE A 35 12.35 -4.80 -1.19
N VAL A 36 13.08 -3.98 -0.43
CA VAL A 36 14.35 -4.36 0.18
C VAL A 36 14.30 -4.15 1.69
N THR A 37 14.96 -5.03 2.42
CA THR A 37 15.22 -4.87 3.85
C THR A 37 16.71 -4.67 4.07
N ILE A 38 17.04 -3.73 4.94
CA ILE A 38 18.41 -3.44 5.34
C ILE A 38 18.51 -3.84 6.81
N ASP A 39 19.33 -4.83 7.11
CA ASP A 39 19.68 -5.19 8.48
C ASP A 39 20.90 -4.38 8.90
N THR A 40 20.68 -3.49 9.87
CA THR A 40 21.71 -2.61 10.45
C THR A 40 22.19 -3.10 11.81
N ASN A 41 21.73 -4.25 12.31
CA ASN A 41 22.13 -4.81 13.59
C ASN A 41 23.43 -5.64 13.50
N THR A 42 24.11 -5.61 12.36
CA THR A 42 25.45 -6.16 12.23
C THR A 42 26.37 -5.40 13.19
N GLN A 43 27.19 -6.12 13.96
CA GLN A 43 28.05 -5.57 15.02
C GLN A 43 28.78 -4.30 14.57
N LEU A 44 28.98 -3.32 15.47
CA LEU A 44 29.74 -2.10 15.22
C LEU A 44 31.03 -2.42 14.42
N GLY A 45 31.06 -2.03 13.14
CA GLY A 45 32.18 -2.30 12.22
C GLY A 45 31.94 -3.37 11.14
N SER A 46 30.74 -3.94 11.02
CA SER A 46 30.36 -4.82 9.91
C SER A 46 29.41 -4.15 8.93
N ASP A 47 29.52 -4.50 7.65
CA ASP A 47 28.68 -3.93 6.59
C ASP A 47 27.20 -4.29 6.82
N ALA A 48 26.31 -3.36 6.46
CA ALA A 48 24.87 -3.61 6.51
C ALA A 48 24.49 -4.69 5.49
N SER A 49 23.64 -5.64 5.89
CA SER A 49 23.17 -6.69 4.99
C SER A 49 21.88 -6.25 4.29
N ILE A 50 21.86 -6.34 2.95
CA ILE A 50 20.71 -5.95 2.12
C ILE A 50 20.05 -7.18 1.52
N TYR A 51 18.75 -7.34 1.76
CA TYR A 51 17.95 -8.46 1.27
C TYR A 51 16.84 -7.96 0.33
N ASN A 52 16.78 -8.50 -0.89
CA ASN A 52 15.65 -8.31 -1.78
C ASN A 52 14.51 -9.24 -1.37
N LEU A 53 13.36 -8.69 -0.98
CA LEU A 53 12.22 -9.48 -0.53
C LEU A 53 11.31 -9.88 -1.70
N LYS A 54 10.88 -8.90 -2.50
CA LYS A 54 9.89 -9.11 -3.57
C LYS A 54 9.87 -7.96 -4.57
N GLU A 55 9.52 -8.27 -5.82
CA GLU A 55 9.19 -7.28 -6.85
C GLU A 55 7.82 -6.64 -6.58
N ILE A 56 7.69 -5.34 -6.90
CA ILE A 56 6.45 -4.57 -6.80
C ILE A 56 5.83 -4.50 -8.20
N ASP A 57 4.65 -5.10 -8.34
CA ASP A 57 3.91 -5.24 -9.59
C ASP A 57 2.75 -4.24 -9.71
N THR A 58 2.01 -4.02 -8.61
CA THR A 58 0.80 -3.20 -8.61
C THR A 58 0.84 -2.16 -7.50
N LYS A 59 0.36 -0.95 -7.83
CA LYS A 59 0.19 0.15 -6.88
C LYS A 59 -1.29 0.44 -6.69
N PHE A 60 -1.71 0.59 -5.44
CA PHE A 60 -3.05 1.07 -5.08
C PHE A 60 -2.96 2.43 -4.38
N VAL A 61 -3.97 3.25 -4.59
CA VAL A 61 -4.17 4.54 -3.90
C VAL A 61 -5.45 4.45 -3.09
N ILE A 62 -5.36 4.78 -1.81
CA ILE A 62 -6.50 4.81 -0.89
C ILE A 62 -6.88 6.27 -0.69
N ASN A 63 -8.07 6.64 -1.16
CA ASN A 63 -8.57 8.01 -1.10
C ASN A 63 -9.74 8.10 -0.10
N PRO A 64 -9.81 9.14 0.73
CA PRO A 64 -11.01 9.40 1.52
C PRO A 64 -12.19 9.67 0.60
N ASN A 65 -13.36 9.10 0.92
CA ASN A 65 -14.59 9.46 0.24
C ASN A 65 -15.03 10.84 0.73
N ILE A 66 -14.64 11.88 -0.01
CA ILE A 66 -14.91 13.29 0.31
C ILE A 66 -16.41 13.54 0.42
N ASP A 67 -17.21 12.96 -0.48
CA ASP A 67 -18.65 13.15 -0.50
C ASP A 67 -19.31 12.62 0.77
N ASP A 68 -18.86 11.47 1.26
CA ASP A 68 -19.35 10.92 2.54
C ASP A 68 -18.83 11.69 3.75
N LEU A 69 -17.61 12.23 3.70
CA LEU A 69 -17.03 13.02 4.80
C LEU A 69 -17.70 14.38 5.00
N TYR A 70 -18.26 14.98 3.93
CA TYR A 70 -18.88 16.31 3.98
C TYR A 70 -20.42 16.29 3.84
N LYS A 71 -21.06 15.11 3.88
CA LYS A 71 -22.52 15.01 4.05
C LYS A 71 -22.91 15.53 5.44
N LYS A 72 -23.45 16.75 5.46
CA LYS A 72 -24.15 17.32 6.62
C LYS A 72 -25.55 16.75 6.75
#